data_AF-A0A258WGG7-F1
#
_entry.id   AF-A0A258WGG7-F1
#
_cell.length_a   1.000
_cell.length_b   1.000
_cell.length_c   1.000
_cell.angle_alpha   90.00
_cell.angle_beta   90.00
_cell.angle_gamma   90.00
#
_symmetry.space_group_name_H-M   'P 1'
#
loop_
_entity.id
_entity.type
_entity.pdbx_description
1 polymer ?
#
loop_
_entity_poly.entity_id
_entity_poly.type
_entity_poly.pdbx_seq_one_letter_code
_entity_poly.pdbx_strand_id
1 'polypeptide(L)'
;AGNAWFVQNVEYVKSADEEMIAISSFDPKKVMVVHEEFKPLIDIKKVGYDGNAFIRLTNYHPDHMTYEYSSGRDALAVFSEIWYDKGWNAYVDGEKIPYFRADYLLRAAQLPGGNHKLEFKFEPTSYYTGETISLIASILLILGLAYAIYTETRNKNLETGKA
;
A
#
# COMPACT_ATOMS: atom_id res chain seq x y z
N ALA A 1 10.84 -16.66 9.38
CA ALA A 1 10.26 -15.55 10.16
C ALA A 1 8.74 -15.70 10.16
N GLY A 2 8.00 -14.78 10.79
CA GLY A 2 6.52 -14.78 10.77
C GLY A 2 5.97 -13.84 9.69
N ASN A 3 4.79 -13.29 9.94
CA ASN A 3 4.11 -12.35 9.04
C ASN A 3 4.82 -10.97 9.00
N ALA A 4 5.44 -10.58 10.11
CA ALA A 4 6.30 -9.41 10.22
C ALA A 4 7.36 -9.63 11.31
N TRP A 5 8.49 -8.95 11.21
CA TRP A 5 9.56 -8.99 12.22
C TRP A 5 10.42 -7.74 12.15
N PHE A 6 11.09 -7.44 13.27
CA PHE A 6 12.11 -6.40 13.32
C PHE A 6 13.48 -6.95 12.94
N VAL A 7 14.31 -6.08 12.35
CA VAL A 7 15.72 -6.37 12.04
C VAL A 7 16.63 -5.32 12.66
N GLN A 8 17.89 -5.68 12.86
CA GLN A 8 18.88 -4.83 13.52
C GLN A 8 19.75 -4.07 12.53
N ASN A 9 19.99 -4.64 11.36
CA ASN A 9 20.94 -4.12 10.39
C ASN A 9 20.31 -4.04 8.99
N VAL A 10 20.87 -3.16 8.18
CA VAL A 10 20.54 -3.01 6.77
C VAL A 10 21.80 -3.26 5.96
N GLU A 11 21.71 -4.17 5.01
CA GLU A 11 22.73 -4.37 3.99
C GLU A 11 22.29 -3.67 2.72
N TYR A 12 23.07 -2.69 2.27
CA TYR A 12 22.77 -1.94 1.05
C TYR A 12 23.47 -2.57 -0.15
N VAL A 13 22.72 -2.74 -1.24
CA VAL A 13 23.20 -3.32 -2.50
C VAL A 13 22.81 -2.45 -3.70
N LYS A 14 23.55 -2.56 -4.79
CA LYS A 14 23.50 -1.64 -5.93
C LYS A 14 22.72 -2.15 -7.13
N SER A 15 22.41 -3.44 -7.15
CA SER A 15 21.74 -4.09 -8.28
C SER A 15 20.88 -5.26 -7.84
N ALA A 16 19.94 -5.65 -8.71
CA ALA A 16 19.10 -6.82 -8.52
C ALA A 16 19.91 -8.12 -8.41
N ASP A 17 21.04 -8.24 -9.10
CA ASP A 17 21.92 -9.41 -9.02
C ASP A 17 22.60 -9.48 -7.65
N GLU A 18 23.06 -8.34 -7.13
CA GLU A 18 23.62 -8.25 -5.77
C GLU A 18 22.55 -8.56 -4.71
N GLU A 19 21.30 -8.08 -4.88
CA GLU A 19 20.17 -8.45 -4.01
C GLU A 19 19.98 -9.96 -3.98
N MET A 20 19.96 -10.62 -5.15
CA MET A 20 19.74 -12.06 -5.26
C MET A 20 20.87 -12.87 -4.60
N ILE A 21 22.11 -12.41 -4.72
CA ILE A 21 23.27 -13.04 -4.06
C ILE A 21 23.17 -12.85 -2.54
N ALA A 22 22.89 -11.64 -2.06
CA ALA A 22 22.82 -11.33 -0.63
C ALA A 22 21.70 -12.13 0.08
N ILE A 23 20.52 -12.23 -0.53
CA ILE A 23 19.40 -12.97 0.07
C ILE A 23 19.57 -14.50 0.04
N SER A 24 20.56 -15.02 -0.70
CA SER A 24 20.80 -16.48 -0.79
C SER A 24 21.38 -17.07 0.51
N SER A 25 22.02 -16.24 1.35
CA SER A 25 22.70 -16.68 2.57
C SER A 25 22.75 -15.55 3.61
N PHE A 26 21.62 -15.25 4.24
CA PHE A 26 21.50 -14.26 5.31
C PHE A 26 20.58 -14.74 6.44
N ASP A 27 20.64 -14.06 7.59
CA ASP A 27 19.67 -14.24 8.68
C ASP A 27 18.59 -13.15 8.56
N PRO A 28 17.40 -13.47 8.01
CA PRO A 28 16.36 -12.48 7.77
C PRO A 28 15.84 -11.86 9.07
N LYS A 29 16.02 -12.49 10.23
CA LYS A 29 15.62 -11.91 11.52
C LYS A 29 16.57 -10.82 12.01
N LYS A 30 17.75 -10.68 11.41
CA LYS A 30 18.78 -9.74 11.87
C LYS A 30 19.13 -8.69 10.84
N VAL A 31 19.06 -9.03 9.56
CA VAL A 31 19.47 -8.18 8.45
C VAL A 31 18.34 -8.13 7.43
N MET A 32 18.05 -6.92 6.91
CA MET A 32 17.33 -6.75 5.66
C MET A 32 18.28 -6.32 4.56
N VAL A 33 18.10 -6.86 3.36
CA VAL A 33 18.83 -6.43 2.16
C VAL A 33 17.99 -5.37 1.44
N VAL A 34 18.58 -4.21 1.17
CA VAL A 34 17.87 -3.05 0.62
C VAL A 34 18.65 -2.44 -0.55
N HIS A 35 17.96 -2.16 -1.64
CA HIS A 35 18.55 -1.45 -2.76
C HIS A 35 18.94 -0.01 -2.38
N GLU A 36 20.07 0.49 -2.85
CA GLU A 36 20.59 1.83 -2.52
C GLU A 36 19.59 2.97 -2.79
N GLU A 37 18.66 2.78 -3.72
CA GLU A 37 17.60 3.76 -4.03
C GLU A 37 16.69 4.09 -2.83
N PHE A 38 16.50 3.14 -1.90
CA PHE A 38 15.65 3.31 -0.73
C PHE A 38 16.37 3.87 0.49
N LYS A 39 17.70 4.07 0.39
CA LYS A 39 18.53 4.62 1.47
C LYS A 39 18.01 5.95 2.05
N PRO A 40 17.44 6.89 1.26
CA PRO A 40 16.90 8.13 1.81
C PRO A 40 15.69 7.94 2.75
N LEU A 41 15.03 6.79 2.70
CA LEU A 41 13.86 6.46 3.53
C LEU A 41 14.26 5.86 4.89
N ILE A 42 15.55 5.64 5.13
CA ILE A 42 16.07 4.97 6.31
C ILE A 42 17.04 5.89 7.07
N ASP A 43 16.65 6.28 8.27
CA ASP A 43 17.48 7.01 9.23
C ASP A 43 18.05 6.05 10.28
N ILE A 44 19.15 5.40 9.91
CA ILE A 44 19.87 4.42 10.77
C ILE A 44 20.28 5.03 12.12
N LYS A 45 20.42 6.36 12.24
CA LYS A 45 20.82 7.00 13.50
C LYS A 45 19.73 6.98 14.56
N LYS A 46 18.46 6.87 14.15
CA LYS A 46 17.30 6.79 15.04
C LYS A 46 16.96 5.35 15.41
N VAL A 47 17.30 4.41 14.53
CA VAL A 47 17.03 2.99 14.73
C VAL A 47 17.82 2.46 15.92
N GLY A 48 17.17 1.66 16.75
CA GLY A 48 17.84 0.99 17.86
C GLY A 48 17.31 -0.42 18.10
N TYR A 49 18.09 -1.21 18.84
CA TYR A 49 17.68 -2.54 19.26
C TYR A 49 16.88 -2.48 20.56
N ASP A 50 15.73 -3.14 20.57
CA ASP A 50 14.96 -3.46 21.76
C ASP A 50 14.66 -4.97 21.75
N GLY A 51 15.17 -5.68 22.75
CA GLY A 51 15.00 -7.13 22.87
C GLY A 51 13.58 -7.56 23.27
N ASN A 52 12.75 -6.63 23.76
CA ASN A 52 11.35 -6.87 24.10
C ASN A 52 10.38 -6.39 23.01
N ALA A 53 10.90 -5.85 21.91
CA ALA A 53 10.07 -5.37 20.82
C ALA A 53 9.31 -6.53 20.17
N PHE A 54 8.05 -6.28 19.82
CA PHE A 54 7.23 -7.23 19.07
C PHE A 54 6.47 -6.54 17.97
N ILE A 55 6.16 -7.29 16.91
CA ILE A 55 5.23 -6.90 15.86
C ILE A 55 4.39 -8.12 15.50
N ARG A 56 3.07 -7.94 15.39
CA ARG A 56 2.13 -9.02 15.08
C ARG A 56 1.05 -8.53 14.13
N LEU A 57 0.66 -9.39 13.21
CA LEU A 57 -0.53 -9.18 12.38
C LEU A 57 -1.77 -9.48 13.23
N THR A 58 -2.68 -8.53 13.33
CA THR A 58 -3.93 -8.68 14.09
C THR A 58 -5.15 -8.84 13.20
N ASN A 59 -5.10 -8.30 11.98
CA ASN A 59 -6.14 -8.50 10.98
C ASN A 59 -5.53 -8.62 9.58
N TYR A 60 -6.07 -9.56 8.80
CA TYR A 60 -5.64 -9.81 7.43
C TYR A 60 -6.82 -9.76 6.48
N HIS A 61 -6.77 -8.82 5.54
CA HIS A 61 -7.66 -8.74 4.39
C HIS A 61 -6.82 -8.38 3.14
N PRO A 62 -7.18 -8.86 1.93
CA PRO A 62 -6.37 -8.65 0.73
C PRO A 62 -6.05 -7.18 0.38
N ASP A 63 -6.90 -6.25 0.77
CA ASP A 63 -6.73 -4.80 0.57
C ASP A 63 -6.37 -4.03 1.86
N HIS A 64 -6.36 -4.70 3.02
CA HIS A 64 -6.13 -4.07 4.32
C HIS A 64 -5.50 -5.04 5.32
N MET A 65 -4.31 -4.70 5.78
CA MET A 65 -3.60 -5.45 6.82
C MET A 65 -3.36 -4.56 8.02
N THR A 66 -3.64 -5.08 9.20
CA THR A 66 -3.41 -4.37 10.46
C THR A 66 -2.40 -5.13 11.31
N TYR A 67 -1.40 -4.40 11.78
CA TYR A 67 -0.36 -4.87 12.68
C TYR A 67 -0.40 -4.07 13.98
N GLU A 68 -0.12 -4.74 15.08
CA GLU A 68 0.20 -4.09 16.35
C GLU A 68 1.67 -4.32 16.65
N TYR A 69 2.36 -3.27 17.12
CA TYR A 69 3.75 -3.38 17.50
C TYR A 69 4.08 -2.53 18.73
N SER A 70 5.15 -2.96 19.41
CA SER A 70 5.77 -2.24 20.51
C SER A 70 7.28 -2.26 20.32
N SER A 71 7.92 -1.11 20.49
CA SER A 71 9.39 -1.00 20.50
C SER A 71 9.81 0.22 21.31
N GLY A 72 10.83 0.08 22.16
CA GLY A 72 11.39 1.18 22.95
C GLY A 72 12.19 2.21 22.13
N ARG A 73 12.47 1.92 20.85
CA ARG A 73 13.16 2.81 19.90
C ARG A 73 12.57 2.66 18.50
N ASP A 74 12.90 3.59 17.61
CA ASP A 74 12.59 3.41 16.20
C ASP A 74 13.20 2.09 15.71
N ALA A 75 12.43 1.36 14.92
CA ALA A 75 12.76 0.00 14.51
C ALA A 75 12.54 -0.18 13.02
N LEU A 76 13.34 -1.04 12.41
CA LEU A 76 13.14 -1.44 11.03
C LEU A 76 12.36 -2.74 11.00
N ALA A 77 11.22 -2.72 10.34
CA ALA A 77 10.34 -3.87 10.20
C ALA A 77 10.34 -4.39 8.76
N VAL A 78 10.37 -5.71 8.59
CA VAL A 78 10.08 -6.41 7.34
C VAL A 78 8.72 -7.09 7.48
N PHE A 79 7.95 -7.10 6.38
CA PHE A 79 6.64 -7.72 6.27
C PHE A 79 6.69 -8.78 5.18
N SER A 80 6.12 -9.95 5.42
CA SER A 80 5.99 -11.06 4.44
C SER A 80 4.95 -10.76 3.35
N GLU A 81 4.97 -9.55 2.80
CA GLU A 81 4.02 -9.03 1.83
C GLU A 81 4.77 -8.48 0.63
N ILE A 82 4.23 -8.71 -0.57
CA ILE A 82 4.87 -8.27 -1.82
C ILE A 82 4.85 -6.73 -1.89
N TRP A 83 6.02 -6.14 -2.12
CA TRP A 83 6.16 -4.71 -2.37
C TRP A 83 5.56 -4.33 -3.72
N TYR A 84 4.70 -3.32 -3.70
CA TYR A 84 4.08 -2.76 -4.90
C TYR A 84 3.72 -1.30 -4.67
N ASP A 85 4.39 -0.40 -5.38
CA ASP A 85 4.30 1.05 -5.21
C ASP A 85 3.02 1.68 -5.76
N LYS A 86 2.18 0.92 -6.47
CA LYS A 86 0.96 1.44 -7.09
C LYS A 86 -0.29 1.10 -6.28
N GLY A 87 -0.52 1.86 -5.22
CA GLY A 87 -1.79 1.89 -4.50
C GLY A 87 -1.72 1.46 -3.04
N TRP A 88 -0.66 0.77 -2.61
CA TRP A 88 -0.47 0.50 -1.19
C TRP A 88 0.04 1.72 -0.45
N ASN A 89 -0.60 2.05 0.66
CA ASN A 89 -0.20 3.07 1.62
C ASN A 89 0.02 2.44 3.00
N ALA A 90 0.99 2.96 3.75
CA ALA A 90 1.27 2.55 5.13
C ALA A 90 0.92 3.69 6.08
N TYR A 91 0.32 3.36 7.23
CA TYR A 91 -0.12 4.32 8.24
C TYR A 91 0.26 3.85 9.64
N VAL A 92 0.89 4.71 10.43
CA VAL A 92 1.09 4.48 11.87
C VAL A 92 0.13 5.39 12.63
N ASP A 93 -0.78 4.80 13.40
CA ASP A 93 -1.83 5.51 14.13
C ASP A 93 -2.65 6.50 13.27
N GLY A 94 -2.82 6.17 11.99
CA GLY A 94 -3.53 6.99 11.01
C GLY A 94 -2.67 8.01 10.28
N GLU A 95 -1.43 8.24 10.70
CA GLU A 95 -0.48 9.09 9.99
C GLU A 95 0.25 8.31 8.89
N LYS A 96 0.23 8.85 7.66
CA LYS A 96 0.86 8.20 6.51
C LYS A 96 2.37 8.19 6.65
N ILE A 97 2.99 7.02 6.51
CA ILE A 97 4.43 6.84 6.56
C ILE A 97 4.97 6.29 5.23
N PRO A 98 6.24 6.56 4.87
CA PRO A 98 6.87 5.87 3.78
C PRO A 98 7.13 4.40 4.14
N TYR A 99 7.15 3.55 3.13
CA TYR A 99 7.62 2.17 3.18
C TYR A 99 8.40 1.89 1.90
N PHE A 100 9.20 0.83 1.91
CA PHE A 100 10.16 0.54 0.84
C PHE A 100 10.27 -0.97 0.59
N ARG A 101 11.06 -1.34 -0.41
CA ARG A 101 11.34 -2.73 -0.73
C ARG A 101 12.57 -3.21 0.03
N ALA A 102 12.45 -4.40 0.60
CA ALA A 102 13.56 -5.13 1.21
C ALA A 102 13.52 -6.59 0.75
N ASP A 103 14.63 -7.29 0.91
CA ASP A 103 14.78 -8.72 0.62
C ASP A 103 14.22 -9.08 -0.77
N TYR A 104 14.54 -8.23 -1.76
CA TYR A 104 14.13 -8.31 -3.17
C TYR A 104 12.63 -8.13 -3.46
N LEU A 105 11.72 -8.64 -2.63
CA LEU A 105 10.28 -8.64 -2.91
C LEU A 105 9.43 -8.15 -1.74
N LEU A 106 9.97 -8.08 -0.54
CA LEU A 106 9.20 -7.83 0.67
C LEU A 106 9.04 -6.34 0.93
N ARG A 107 7.96 -5.99 1.64
CA ARG A 107 7.79 -4.63 2.18
C ARG A 107 8.64 -4.47 3.43
N ALA A 108 9.16 -3.28 3.62
CA ALA A 108 9.80 -2.85 4.84
C ALA A 108 9.44 -1.40 5.18
N ALA A 109 9.51 -1.06 6.46
CA ALA A 109 9.28 0.31 6.92
C ALA A 109 10.15 0.60 8.14
N GLN A 110 10.57 1.86 8.27
CA GLN A 110 11.07 2.38 9.54
C GLN A 110 9.87 2.85 10.37
N LEU A 111 9.69 2.24 11.53
CA LEU A 111 8.60 2.50 12.44
C LEU A 111 9.10 3.31 13.64
N PRO A 112 8.35 4.31 14.11
CA PRO A 112 8.70 5.05 15.32
C PRO A 112 8.65 4.15 16.56
N GLY A 113 9.47 4.46 17.57
CA GLY A 113 9.37 3.80 18.88
C GLY A 113 8.08 4.16 19.62
N GLY A 114 7.48 3.18 20.28
CA GLY A 114 6.25 3.31 21.06
C GLY A 114 5.36 2.08 20.92
N ASN A 115 4.11 2.21 21.38
CA ASN A 115 3.05 1.23 21.16
C ASN A 115 2.11 1.78 20.11
N HIS A 116 1.99 1.09 18.99
CA HIS A 116 1.35 1.66 17.82
C HIS A 116 0.57 0.62 17.03
N LYS A 117 -0.40 1.11 16.27
CA LYS A 117 -1.09 0.35 15.24
C LYS A 117 -0.55 0.75 13.88
N LEU A 118 -0.07 -0.22 13.11
CA LEU A 118 0.35 -0.05 11.73
C LEU A 118 -0.70 -0.64 10.80
N GLU A 119 -1.10 0.12 9.79
CA GLU A 119 -2.07 -0.31 8.78
C GLU A 119 -1.45 -0.18 7.38
N PHE A 120 -1.55 -1.25 6.59
CA PHE A 120 -1.36 -1.18 5.14
C PHE A 120 -2.72 -1.20 4.47
N LYS A 121 -3.02 -0.21 3.62
CA LYS A 121 -4.29 -0.09 2.88
C LYS A 121 -4.01 0.01 1.39
N PHE A 122 -4.76 -0.75 0.59
CA PHE A 122 -4.71 -0.69 -0.86
C PHE A 122 -5.75 0.31 -1.36
N GLU A 123 -5.27 1.51 -1.68
CA GLU A 123 -6.06 2.67 -2.09
C GLU A 123 -5.57 3.18 -3.46
N PRO A 124 -5.69 2.37 -4.54
CA PRO A 124 -5.19 2.75 -5.87
C PRO A 124 -5.98 3.93 -6.45
N THR A 125 -5.27 5.03 -6.74
CA THR A 125 -5.87 6.25 -7.30
C THR A 125 -6.55 6.01 -8.65
N SER A 126 -6.03 5.09 -9.46
CA SER A 126 -6.59 4.73 -10.77
C SER A 126 -7.98 4.10 -10.68
N TYR A 127 -8.23 3.29 -9.64
CA TYR A 127 -9.53 2.67 -9.41
C TYR A 127 -10.59 3.72 -9.13
N TYR A 128 -10.36 4.60 -8.14
CA TYR A 128 -11.31 5.65 -7.76
C TYR A 128 -11.54 6.66 -8.89
N THR A 129 -10.50 6.96 -9.66
CA THR A 129 -10.63 7.83 -10.85
C THR A 129 -11.50 7.15 -11.92
N GLY A 130 -11.25 5.87 -12.21
CA GLY A 130 -12.01 5.09 -13.18
C GLY A 130 -13.48 4.89 -12.79
N GLU A 131 -13.74 4.64 -11.51
CA GLU A 131 -15.09 4.58 -10.93
C GLU A 131 -15.85 5.89 -11.14
N THR A 132 -15.21 7.03 -10.83
CA THR A 132 -15.81 8.35 -11.01
C THR A 132 -16.14 8.63 -12.49
N ILE A 133 -15.22 8.33 -13.40
CA ILE A 133 -15.43 8.50 -14.85
C ILE A 133 -16.58 7.61 -15.33
N SER A 134 -16.61 6.35 -14.89
CA SER A 134 -17.66 5.40 -15.26
C SER A 134 -19.03 5.86 -14.79
N LEU A 135 -19.12 6.36 -13.55
CA LEU A 135 -20.35 6.92 -13.00
C LEU A 135 -20.85 8.10 -13.83
N ILE A 136 -19.97 9.05 -14.18
CA ILE A 136 -20.32 10.20 -15.02
C ILE A 136 -20.82 9.73 -16.39
N ALA A 137 -20.11 8.78 -17.02
CA ALA A 137 -20.50 8.23 -18.32
C ALA A 137 -21.86 7.52 -18.25
N SER A 138 -22.13 6.76 -17.18
CA SER A 138 -23.43 6.11 -16.96
C SER A 138 -24.56 7.12 -16.79
N ILE A 139 -24.34 8.21 -16.03
CA ILE A 139 -25.33 9.28 -15.88
C ILE A 139 -25.63 9.94 -17.23
N LEU A 140 -24.59 10.28 -18.00
CA LEU A 140 -24.75 10.89 -19.33
C LEU A 140 -25.48 9.96 -20.30
N LEU A 141 -25.20 8.66 -20.26
CA LEU A 141 -25.89 7.67 -21.08
C LEU A 141 -27.39 7.61 -20.74
N ILE A 142 -27.74 7.54 -19.45
CA ILE A 142 -29.14 7.51 -19.00
C ILE A 142 -29.86 8.80 -19.41
N LEU A 143 -29.23 9.96 -19.23
CA LEU A 143 -29.80 11.25 -19.65
C LEU A 143 -29.98 11.32 -21.17
N GLY A 144 -29.02 10.82 -21.95
CA GLY A 144 -29.11 10.75 -23.41
C GLY A 144 -30.25 9.85 -23.88
N LEU A 145 -30.41 8.67 -23.27
CA LEU A 145 -31.53 7.77 -23.55
C LEU A 145 -32.88 8.38 -23.17
N ALA A 146 -32.97 9.00 -22.00
CA ALA A 146 -34.18 9.68 -21.55
C ALA A 146 -34.56 10.84 -22.49
N TYR A 147 -33.57 11.63 -22.93
CA TYR A 147 -33.77 12.69 -23.90
C TYR A 147 -34.25 12.16 -25.26
N ALA A 148 -33.65 11.09 -25.77
CA ALA A 148 -34.07 10.46 -27.02
C ALA A 148 -35.53 9.98 -26.95
N ILE A 149 -35.90 9.26 -25.88
CA ILE A 149 -37.27 8.78 -25.64
C ILE A 149 -38.25 9.95 -25.55
N TYR A 150 -37.90 11.02 -24.83
CA TYR A 150 -38.72 12.23 -24.71
C TYR A 150 -38.97 12.91 -26.06
N THR A 151 -37.92 13.05 -26.89
CA THR A 151 -38.08 13.66 -28.22
C THR A 151 -38.96 12.82 -29.14
N GLU A 152 -38.83 11.50 -29.10
CA GLU A 152 -39.63 10.57 -29.89
C GLU A 152 -41.12 10.60 -29.50
N THR A 153 -41.42 10.56 -28.20
CA THR A 153 -42.82 10.66 -27.72
C THR A 153 -43.45 12.02 -28.01
N ARG A 154 -42.68 13.11 -27.87
CA ARG A 154 -43.17 14.46 -28.23
C ARG A 154 -43.49 14.56 -29.73
N ASN A 155 -42.64 14.01 -30.59
CA ASN A 155 -42.85 14.05 -32.04
C ASN A 155 -44.09 13.25 -32.45
N LYS A 156 -44.30 12.05 -31.88
CA LYS A 156 -45.52 11.25 -32.13
C LYS A 156 -46.80 11.99 -31.73
N ASN A 157 -46.81 12.63 -30.56
CA ASN A 157 -47.97 13.40 -30.10
C ASN A 157 -48.31 14.58 -31.02
N LEU A 158 -47.30 15.20 -31.64
CA LEU A 158 -47.48 16.31 -32.60
C LEU A 158 -48.07 15.84 -33.94
N GLU A 159 -47.79 14.61 -34.37
CA GLU A 159 -48.35 14.03 -35.60
C GLU A 159 -49.80 13.58 -35.40
N THR A 160 -50.12 12.94 -34.27
CA THR A 160 -51.51 12.50 -33.97
C THR A 160 -52.48 13.64 -33.67
N GLY A 161 -52.00 14.82 -33.24
CA GLY A 161 -52.86 16.00 -33.01
C GLY A 161 -53.22 16.80 -34.26
N LYS A 162 -52.67 16.43 -35.43
CA LYS A 162 -52.96 17.08 -36.73
C LYS A 162 -53.95 16.30 -37.60
N ALA A 163 -54.35 15.10 -37.19
CA ALA A 163 -55.38 14.27 -37.83
C ALA A 163 -56.73 14.49 -37.13
#